data_AF-A0A2M7KLP3-F1
#
_entry.id   AF-A0A2M7KLP3-F1
#
_cell.length_a   1.000
_cell.length_b   1.000
_cell.length_c   1.000
_cell.angle_alpha   90.00
_cell.angle_beta   90.00
_cell.angle_gamma   90.00
#
_symmetry.space_group_name_H-M   'P 1'
#
loop_
_entity.id
_entity.type
_entity.pdbx_description
1 polymer ?
#
loop_
_entity_poly.entity_id
_entity_poly.type
_entity_poly.pdbx_seq_one_letter_code
_entity_poly.pdbx_strand_id
1 'polypeptide(L)'
;MGETPSAREETAFARFAACCEALAATTKRTEKRRLLAAFLRKLPPDEVEATAQQVPAQLRLFDVLQVGDEPLIDAPYARRWERLAEIGGTVAVVERLVPSSPAEGERFFQQAVAEGHEGVMAKQLSSTYSPGARGGTVAVRPEVVVEVLFNDVQRSPQYACGRALRFARIARLRPDKGPEECDTLQTLRRLFAAQFGRERDSEGGAQ
;
A
#
# COMPACT_ATOMS: atom_id res chain seq x y z
N MET A 1 13.65 -55.18 -15.17
CA MET A 1 12.65 -54.40 -14.42
C MET A 1 13.44 -53.34 -13.67
N GLY A 2 13.79 -52.21 -14.29
CA GLY A 2 12.88 -51.16 -14.70
C GLY A 2 13.04 -50.04 -13.68
N GLU A 3 14.20 -49.36 -13.72
CA GLU A 3 14.43 -48.16 -12.89
C GLU A 3 13.42 -47.10 -13.31
N THR A 4 12.52 -46.76 -12.39
CA THR A 4 11.61 -45.64 -12.52
C THR A 4 12.45 -44.38 -12.78
N PRO A 5 12.19 -43.58 -13.82
CA PRO A 5 12.94 -42.36 -14.04
C PRO A 5 12.70 -41.44 -12.85
N SER A 6 13.77 -41.15 -12.09
CA SER A 6 13.79 -40.10 -11.09
C SER A 6 13.21 -38.83 -11.71
N ALA A 7 12.19 -38.26 -11.06
CA ALA A 7 11.56 -37.02 -11.49
C ALA A 7 12.67 -35.99 -11.68
N ARG A 8 12.93 -35.60 -12.95
CA ARG A 8 13.97 -34.62 -13.28
C ARG A 8 13.77 -33.40 -12.39
N GLU A 9 14.73 -33.14 -11.51
CA GLU A 9 14.73 -31.92 -10.70
C GLU A 9 14.56 -30.72 -11.64
N GLU A 10 13.52 -29.93 -11.37
CA GLU A 10 13.18 -28.78 -12.19
C GLU A 10 14.31 -27.75 -12.12
N THR A 11 15.04 -27.60 -13.23
CA THR A 11 16.22 -26.72 -13.32
C THR A 11 15.86 -25.25 -13.07
N ALA A 12 16.83 -24.44 -12.64
CA ALA A 12 16.62 -23.00 -12.45
C ALA A 12 16.15 -22.30 -13.74
N PHE A 13 16.67 -22.71 -14.90
CA PHE A 13 16.26 -22.19 -16.20
C PHE A 13 14.81 -22.56 -16.55
N ALA A 14 14.37 -23.79 -16.27
CA ALA A 14 12.98 -24.20 -16.50
C ALA A 14 12.00 -23.36 -15.66
N ARG A 15 12.34 -23.09 -14.39
CA ARG A 15 11.54 -22.21 -13.52
C ARG A 15 11.49 -20.77 -14.02
N PHE A 16 12.60 -20.27 -14.56
CA PHE A 16 12.66 -18.93 -15.16
C PHE A 16 11.79 -18.83 -16.42
N ALA A 17 11.92 -19.78 -17.34
CA ALA A 17 11.11 -19.83 -18.56
C ALA A 17 9.61 -19.89 -18.24
N ALA A 18 9.20 -20.74 -17.30
CA ALA A 18 7.82 -20.82 -16.82
C ALA A 18 7.32 -19.50 -16.21
N CYS A 19 8.17 -18.79 -15.46
CA CYS A 19 7.85 -17.45 -14.95
C CYS A 19 7.62 -16.45 -16.09
N CYS A 20 8.49 -16.43 -17.11
CA CYS A 20 8.36 -15.55 -18.27
C CYS A 20 7.07 -15.82 -19.06
N GLU A 21 6.72 -17.08 -19.29
CA GLU A 21 5.47 -17.48 -19.96
C GLU A 21 4.25 -17.01 -19.15
N ALA A 22 4.24 -17.23 -17.84
CA ALA A 22 3.17 -16.78 -16.96
C ALA A 22 3.04 -15.24 -16.90
N LEU A 23 4.17 -14.52 -16.95
CA LEU A 23 4.19 -13.06 -17.01
C LEU A 23 3.64 -12.53 -18.34
N ALA A 24 3.93 -13.20 -19.46
CA ALA A 24 3.43 -12.84 -20.78
C ALA A 24 1.92 -13.12 -20.91
N ALA A 25 1.42 -14.16 -20.24
CA ALA A 25 0.01 -14.55 -20.26
C ALA A 25 -0.94 -13.61 -19.50
N THR A 26 -0.42 -12.60 -18.78
CA THR A 26 -1.25 -11.68 -17.99
C THR A 26 -0.92 -10.21 -18.26
N THR A 27 -1.94 -9.38 -18.34
CA THR A 27 -1.81 -7.92 -18.38
C THR A 27 -1.97 -7.27 -17.00
N LYS A 28 -2.44 -8.02 -16.00
CA LYS A 28 -2.74 -7.49 -14.66
C LYS A 28 -1.44 -7.20 -13.90
N ARG A 29 -1.16 -5.93 -13.63
CA ARG A 29 0.03 -5.48 -12.87
C ARG A 29 0.21 -6.20 -11.54
N THR A 30 -0.87 -6.42 -10.80
CA THR A 30 -0.85 -7.14 -9.51
C THR A 30 -0.42 -8.59 -9.67
N GLU A 31 -0.87 -9.26 -10.73
CA GLU A 31 -0.51 -10.65 -11.01
C GLU A 31 0.95 -10.77 -11.46
N LYS A 32 1.43 -9.84 -12.30
CA LYS A 32 2.85 -9.76 -12.66
C LYS A 32 3.74 -9.63 -11.42
N ARG A 33 3.37 -8.75 -10.47
CA ARG A 33 4.10 -8.60 -9.19
C ARG A 33 4.08 -9.90 -8.37
N ARG A 34 2.94 -10.61 -8.32
CA ARG A 34 2.82 -11.88 -7.60
C ARG A 34 3.76 -12.94 -8.17
N LEU A 35 3.75 -13.13 -9.49
CA LEU A 35 4.57 -14.11 -10.21
C LEU A 35 6.06 -13.83 -10.02
N LEU A 36 6.48 -12.59 -10.27
CA LEU A 36 7.88 -12.18 -10.10
C LEU A 36 8.34 -12.37 -8.66
N ALA A 37 7.54 -11.93 -7.67
CA ALA A 37 7.89 -12.08 -6.26
C ALA A 37 7.94 -13.55 -5.80
N ALA A 38 7.16 -14.45 -6.42
CA ALA A 38 7.19 -15.88 -6.13
C ALA A 38 8.45 -16.54 -6.71
N PHE A 39 8.87 -16.13 -7.91
CA PHE A 39 10.13 -16.57 -8.53
C PHE A 39 11.34 -16.10 -7.72
N LEU A 40 11.44 -14.80 -7.44
CA LEU A 40 12.56 -14.20 -6.70
C LEU A 40 12.79 -14.83 -5.32
N ARG A 41 11.71 -15.18 -4.60
CA ARG A 41 11.78 -15.84 -3.28
C ARG A 41 12.37 -17.25 -3.30
N LYS A 42 12.42 -17.90 -4.47
CA LYS A 42 12.96 -19.24 -4.66
C LYS A 42 14.37 -19.22 -5.26
N LEU A 43 14.95 -18.05 -5.51
CA LEU A 43 16.31 -17.94 -5.98
C LEU A 43 17.28 -18.39 -4.90
N PRO A 44 18.35 -19.13 -5.26
CA PRO A 44 19.38 -19.48 -4.32
C PRO A 44 20.21 -18.23 -3.94
N PRO A 45 20.85 -18.20 -2.76
CA PRO A 45 21.53 -17.00 -2.24
C PRO A 45 22.63 -16.44 -3.13
N ASP A 46 23.30 -17.27 -3.93
CA ASP A 46 24.34 -16.90 -4.89
C ASP A 46 23.81 -16.14 -6.11
N GLU A 47 22.54 -16.31 -6.46
CA GLU A 47 21.86 -15.56 -7.54
C GLU A 47 21.35 -14.17 -7.09
N VAL A 48 21.39 -13.88 -5.79
CA VAL A 48 20.81 -12.64 -5.22
C VAL A 48 21.53 -11.40 -5.76
N GLU A 49 22.86 -11.41 -5.80
CA GLU A 49 23.66 -10.26 -6.27
C GLU A 49 23.39 -9.96 -7.74
N ALA A 50 23.45 -10.97 -8.60
CA ALA A 50 23.17 -10.84 -10.03
C ALA A 50 21.72 -10.36 -10.27
N THR A 51 20.76 -10.87 -9.50
CA THR A 51 19.36 -10.48 -9.61
C THR A 51 19.09 -9.06 -9.10
N ALA A 52 19.74 -8.64 -8.02
CA ALA A 52 19.62 -7.29 -7.47
C ALA A 52 20.09 -6.22 -8.47
N GLN A 53 21.09 -6.54 -9.29
CA GLN A 53 21.56 -5.66 -10.38
C GLN A 53 20.54 -5.51 -11.51
N GLN A 54 19.70 -6.53 -11.75
CA GLN A 54 18.69 -6.53 -12.82
C GLN A 54 17.32 -6.03 -12.35
N VAL A 55 17.03 -6.11 -11.05
CA VAL A 55 15.78 -5.65 -10.43
C VAL A 55 16.09 -4.48 -9.52
N PRO A 56 16.12 -3.22 -10.02
CA PRO A 56 16.47 -2.07 -9.22
C PRO A 56 15.38 -1.82 -8.16
N ALA A 57 15.64 -2.28 -6.94
CA ALA A 57 14.85 -1.96 -5.76
C ALA A 57 15.55 -0.84 -5.00
N GLN A 58 14.80 0.17 -4.57
CA GLN A 58 15.30 1.24 -3.71
C GLN A 58 14.70 1.09 -2.32
N LEU A 59 15.55 0.91 -1.31
CA LEU A 59 15.14 1.03 0.08
C LEU A 59 15.05 2.51 0.45
N ARG A 60 13.87 2.95 0.89
CA ARG A 60 13.65 4.29 1.46
C ARG A 60 13.06 4.18 2.85
N LEU A 61 13.79 4.67 3.85
CA LEU A 61 13.38 4.60 5.25
C LEU A 61 12.40 5.73 5.60
N PHE A 62 11.43 5.46 6.48
CA PHE A 62 10.35 6.40 6.82
C PHE A 62 10.10 6.59 8.33
N ASP A 63 10.75 5.78 9.17
CA ASP A 63 10.70 5.83 10.63
C ASP A 63 11.93 5.11 11.21
N VAL A 64 12.22 5.34 12.48
CA VAL A 64 13.24 4.60 13.24
C VAL A 64 12.71 4.36 14.65
N LEU A 65 12.78 3.11 15.10
CA LEU A 65 12.24 2.71 16.40
C LEU A 65 13.33 2.48 17.45
N GLN A 66 14.58 2.40 17.03
CA GLN A 66 15.75 2.22 17.88
C GLN A 66 17.03 2.63 17.14
N VAL A 67 17.99 3.25 17.85
CA VAL A 67 19.34 3.52 17.35
C VAL A 67 20.34 3.05 18.40
N GLY A 68 21.13 2.01 18.11
CA GLY A 68 21.97 1.37 19.11
C GLY A 68 21.12 0.86 20.28
N ASP A 69 21.42 1.33 21.49
CA ASP A 69 20.69 1.01 22.73
C ASP A 69 19.59 2.04 23.08
N GLU A 70 19.35 3.06 22.24
CA GLU A 70 18.31 4.08 22.46
C GLU A 70 16.96 3.61 21.88
N PRO A 71 15.98 3.19 22.70
CA PRO A 71 14.64 2.90 22.22
C PRO A 71 13.91 4.21 21.88
N LEU A 72 13.31 4.27 20.70
CA LEU A 72 12.58 5.43 20.19
C LEU A 72 11.08 5.16 20.02
N ILE A 73 10.61 3.96 20.38
CA ILE A 73 9.20 3.56 20.21
C ILE A 73 8.22 4.52 20.89
N ASP A 74 8.53 4.96 22.11
CA ASP A 74 7.73 5.90 22.88
C ASP A 74 8.10 7.37 22.60
N ALA A 75 9.10 7.61 21.75
CA ALA A 75 9.49 8.96 21.38
C ALA A 75 8.49 9.56 20.36
N PRO A 76 8.23 10.88 20.41
CA PRO A 76 7.46 11.57 19.38
C PRO A 76 8.03 11.37 17.98
N TYR A 77 7.17 11.28 16.96
CA TYR A 77 7.58 11.09 15.57
C TYR A 77 8.61 12.12 15.09
N ALA A 78 8.51 13.38 15.54
CA ALA A 78 9.51 14.41 15.25
C ALA A 78 10.92 13.99 15.71
N ARG A 79 11.06 13.46 16.93
CA ARG A 79 12.33 13.00 17.48
C ARG A 79 12.84 11.76 16.74
N ARG A 80 11.96 10.83 16.40
CA ARG A 80 12.33 9.66 15.58
C ARG A 80 12.88 10.09 14.23
N TRP A 81 12.24 11.08 13.59
CA TRP A 81 12.74 11.59 12.32
C TRP A 81 14.13 12.24 12.41
N GLU A 82 14.41 13.02 13.46
CA GLU A 82 15.74 13.59 13.68
C GLU A 82 16.81 12.48 13.69
N ARG A 83 16.54 11.40 14.44
CA ARG A 83 17.45 10.24 14.53
C ARG A 83 17.54 9.47 13.22
N LEU A 84 16.45 9.37 12.46
CA LEU A 84 16.45 8.76 11.13
C LEU A 84 17.32 9.55 10.14
N ALA A 85 17.24 10.88 10.18
CA ALA A 85 18.01 11.76 9.30
C ALA A 85 19.52 11.62 9.51
N GLU A 86 19.96 11.37 10.74
CA GLU A 86 21.36 11.07 11.08
C GLU A 86 21.85 9.75 10.44
N ILE A 87 20.96 8.76 10.24
CA ILE A 87 21.26 7.48 9.60
C ILE A 87 21.27 7.59 8.06
N GLY A 88 20.60 8.61 7.51
CA GLY A 88 20.32 8.78 6.08
C GLY A 88 21.55 8.87 5.16
N GLY A 89 22.77 8.95 5.71
CA GLY A 89 24.02 8.91 4.94
C GLY A 89 24.32 7.57 4.26
N THR A 90 23.71 6.47 4.73
CA THR A 90 23.97 5.11 4.20
C THR A 90 22.79 4.56 3.39
N VAL A 91 21.57 4.97 3.73
CA VAL A 91 20.33 4.50 3.09
C VAL A 91 19.42 5.70 2.85
N ALA A 92 18.83 5.80 1.66
CA ALA A 92 17.90 6.87 1.35
C ALA A 92 16.71 6.91 2.33
N VAL A 93 16.26 8.11 2.66
CA VAL A 93 15.02 8.34 3.43
C VAL A 93 13.91 8.80 2.48
N VAL A 94 12.66 8.56 2.85
CA VAL A 94 11.51 9.09 2.09
C VAL A 94 11.53 10.63 2.12
N GLU A 95 11.05 11.24 1.06
CA GLU A 95 10.86 12.69 1.04
C GLU A 95 9.82 13.08 2.09
N ARG A 96 10.05 14.21 2.77
CA ARG A 96 9.19 14.70 3.85
C ARG A 96 8.96 16.19 3.71
N LEU A 97 7.70 16.55 3.95
CA LEU A 97 7.26 17.91 4.15
C LEU A 97 6.66 18.07 5.56
N VAL A 98 7.00 19.16 6.25
CA VAL A 98 6.22 19.64 7.41
C VAL A 98 5.50 20.90 6.96
N PRO A 99 4.25 20.77 6.48
CA PRO A 99 3.56 21.89 5.85
C PRO A 99 3.20 22.97 6.87
N SER A 100 3.42 24.22 6.49
CA SER A 100 2.96 25.42 7.20
C SER A 100 1.53 25.83 6.80
N SER A 101 1.01 25.26 5.71
CA SER A 101 -0.33 25.53 5.20
C SER A 101 -0.93 24.32 4.44
N PRO A 102 -2.27 24.22 4.33
CA PRO A 102 -2.90 23.18 3.53
C PRO A 102 -2.46 23.18 2.05
N ALA A 103 -2.25 24.37 1.46
CA ALA A 103 -1.82 24.51 0.07
C ALA A 103 -0.43 23.90 -0.19
N GLU A 104 0.46 23.94 0.80
CA GLU A 104 1.79 23.32 0.71
C GLU A 104 1.70 21.79 0.74
N GLY A 105 0.89 21.24 1.64
CA GLY A 105 0.60 19.81 1.70
C GLY A 105 -0.05 19.29 0.42
N GLU A 106 -0.96 20.07 -0.17
CA GLU A 106 -1.61 19.70 -1.44
C GLU A 106 -0.63 19.66 -2.61
N ARG A 107 0.28 20.65 -2.72
CA ARG A 107 1.31 20.60 -3.77
C ARG A 107 2.19 19.36 -3.65
N PHE A 108 2.58 19.01 -2.42
CA PHE A 108 3.36 17.80 -2.15
C PHE A 108 2.60 16.52 -2.50
N PHE A 109 1.31 16.45 -2.19
CA PHE A 109 0.45 15.34 -2.60
C PHE A 109 0.35 15.22 -4.13
N GLN A 110 0.10 16.32 -4.82
CA GLN A 110 -0.02 16.33 -6.29
C GLN A 110 1.29 15.94 -6.96
N GLN A 111 2.43 16.41 -6.45
CA GLN A 111 3.75 16.00 -6.93
C GLN A 111 3.96 14.50 -6.76
N ALA A 112 3.70 13.95 -5.56
CA ALA A 112 3.86 12.52 -5.30
C ALA A 112 3.01 11.66 -6.24
N VAL A 113 1.76 12.06 -6.50
CA VAL A 113 0.87 11.38 -7.45
C VAL A 113 1.39 11.49 -8.88
N ALA A 114 1.90 12.65 -9.30
CA ALA A 114 2.47 12.85 -10.63
C ALA A 114 3.74 12.00 -10.87
N GLU A 115 4.52 11.73 -9.82
CA GLU A 115 5.67 10.83 -9.82
C GLU A 115 5.27 9.34 -9.79
N GLY A 116 3.97 9.03 -9.75
CA GLY A 116 3.43 7.67 -9.78
C GLY A 116 3.33 7.00 -8.41
N HIS A 117 3.49 7.75 -7.30
CA HIS A 117 3.21 7.25 -5.96
C HIS A 117 1.70 7.16 -5.70
N GLU A 118 1.30 6.36 -4.69
CA GLU A 118 -0.12 6.22 -4.33
C GLU A 118 -0.69 7.47 -3.63
N GLY A 119 0.18 8.36 -3.14
CA GLY A 119 -0.18 9.55 -2.37
C GLY A 119 0.88 9.85 -1.31
N VAL A 120 0.46 10.51 -0.23
CA VAL A 120 1.33 10.88 0.90
C VAL A 120 0.82 10.26 2.20
N MET A 121 1.74 10.02 3.14
CA MET A 121 1.40 9.58 4.48
C MET A 121 1.48 10.75 5.45
N ALA A 122 0.35 11.15 6.02
CA ALA A 122 0.30 12.14 7.08
C ALA A 122 0.60 11.49 8.43
N LYS A 123 1.55 12.05 9.18
CA LYS A 123 1.93 11.59 10.52
C LYS A 123 1.91 12.76 11.50
N GLN A 124 1.31 12.56 12.67
CA GLN A 124 1.30 13.57 13.70
C GLN A 124 2.67 13.65 14.38
N LEU A 125 3.28 14.83 14.41
CA LEU A 125 4.65 15.03 14.92
C LEU A 125 4.82 14.61 16.39
N SER A 126 3.78 14.78 17.20
CA SER A 126 3.76 14.40 18.61
C SER A 126 3.43 12.94 18.88
N SER A 127 3.04 12.15 17.86
CA SER A 127 2.62 10.77 18.06
C SER A 127 3.78 9.83 18.37
N THR A 128 3.58 8.92 19.33
CA THR A 128 4.45 7.76 19.55
C THR A 128 4.19 6.69 18.50
N TYR A 129 5.05 5.67 18.43
CA TYR A 129 4.77 4.50 17.61
C TYR A 129 3.86 3.53 18.37
N SER A 130 2.81 3.03 17.73
CA SER A 130 1.85 2.10 18.36
C SER A 130 1.83 0.78 17.60
N PRO A 131 2.60 -0.24 18.03
CA PRO A 131 2.65 -1.53 17.36
C PRO A 131 1.27 -2.18 17.27
N GLY A 132 0.88 -2.61 16.07
CA GLY A 132 -0.38 -3.31 15.85
C GLY A 132 -1.65 -2.45 15.96
N ALA A 133 -1.54 -1.17 16.34
CA ALA A 133 -2.67 -0.26 16.38
C ALA A 133 -2.82 0.47 15.04
N ARG A 134 -4.05 0.57 14.53
CA ARG A 134 -4.41 1.63 13.57
C ARG A 134 -4.62 2.89 14.41
N GLY A 135 -3.81 3.92 14.16
CA GLY A 135 -3.53 5.04 15.07
C GLY A 135 -4.74 5.78 15.70
N GLY A 136 -4.42 6.62 16.69
CA GLY A 136 -5.38 7.37 17.51
C GLY A 136 -6.28 8.33 16.72
N THR A 137 -7.52 8.50 17.19
CA THR A 137 -8.51 9.40 16.60
C THR A 137 -8.07 10.85 16.76
N VAL A 138 -7.78 11.53 15.65
CA VAL A 138 -7.62 12.99 15.63
C VAL A 138 -8.96 13.59 15.24
N ALA A 139 -9.57 14.36 16.13
CA ALA A 139 -10.76 15.13 15.81
C ALA A 139 -10.35 16.35 14.97
N VAL A 140 -10.88 16.44 13.75
CA VAL A 140 -10.67 17.57 12.85
C VAL A 140 -12.02 18.19 12.51
N ARG A 141 -12.03 19.50 12.23
CA ARG A 141 -13.20 20.14 11.63
C ARG A 141 -13.30 19.68 10.17
N PRO A 142 -14.45 19.19 9.71
CA PRO A 142 -14.62 18.81 8.31
C PRO A 142 -14.69 20.09 7.46
N GLU A 143 -13.65 20.33 6.67
CA GLU A 143 -13.55 21.47 5.74
C GLU A 143 -13.17 21.04 4.33
N VAL A 144 -12.52 19.90 4.17
CA VAL A 144 -11.97 19.41 2.90
C VAL A 144 -12.72 18.17 2.44
N VAL A 145 -13.17 18.18 1.19
CA VAL A 145 -13.78 17.03 0.51
C VAL A 145 -12.77 16.34 -0.38
N VAL A 146 -12.75 15.01 -0.35
CA VAL A 146 -11.90 14.18 -1.20
C VAL A 146 -12.73 13.20 -2.00
N GLU A 147 -12.31 12.95 -3.24
CA GLU A 147 -12.82 11.86 -4.05
C GLU A 147 -12.04 10.59 -3.70
N VAL A 148 -12.77 9.52 -3.36
CA VAL A 148 -12.17 8.25 -2.91
C VAL A 148 -12.54 7.15 -3.89
N LEU A 149 -11.52 6.51 -4.46
CA LEU A 149 -11.67 5.27 -5.22
C LEU A 149 -11.56 4.08 -4.26
N PHE A 150 -12.36 3.05 -4.46
CA PHE A 150 -12.35 1.84 -3.65
C PHE A 150 -12.81 0.63 -4.48
N ASN A 151 -12.44 -0.57 -4.05
CA ASN A 151 -12.82 -1.80 -4.75
C ASN A 151 -14.22 -2.25 -4.39
N ASP A 152 -14.50 -2.34 -3.09
CA ASP A 152 -15.78 -2.82 -2.56
C ASP A 152 -16.11 -2.18 -1.20
N VAL A 153 -17.35 -2.34 -0.77
CA VAL A 153 -17.82 -1.91 0.56
C VAL A 153 -18.06 -3.16 1.41
N GLN A 154 -17.45 -3.21 2.60
CA GLN A 154 -17.56 -4.36 3.50
C GLN A 154 -18.24 -3.99 4.83
N ARG A 155 -18.76 -4.99 5.53
CA ARG A 155 -19.21 -4.82 6.93
C ARG A 155 -18.00 -4.60 7.83
N SER A 156 -18.10 -3.68 8.79
CA SER A 156 -17.04 -3.46 9.77
C SER A 156 -17.65 -3.08 11.12
N PRO A 157 -17.29 -3.75 12.22
CA PRO A 157 -17.67 -3.35 13.58
C PRO A 157 -16.85 -2.15 14.09
N GLN A 158 -15.76 -1.79 13.40
CA GLN A 158 -14.83 -0.77 13.86
C GLN A 158 -15.32 0.67 13.61
N TYR A 159 -16.21 0.87 12.64
CA TYR A 159 -16.73 2.18 12.29
C TYR A 159 -18.19 2.29 12.72
N ALA A 160 -18.57 3.45 13.27
CA ALA A 160 -19.95 3.70 13.72
C ALA A 160 -21.00 3.52 12.59
N CYS A 161 -20.62 3.72 11.34
CA CYS A 161 -21.49 3.47 10.18
C CYS A 161 -21.71 1.99 9.86
N GLY A 162 -21.01 1.07 10.54
CA GLY A 162 -21.09 -0.37 10.34
C GLY A 162 -20.49 -0.86 9.02
N ARG A 163 -19.72 -0.02 8.32
CA ARG A 163 -19.18 -0.27 6.98
C ARG A 163 -17.75 0.27 6.84
N ALA A 164 -17.00 -0.29 5.91
CA ALA A 164 -15.68 0.18 5.53
C ALA A 164 -15.49 0.07 4.01
N LEU A 165 -14.71 0.99 3.44
CA LEU A 165 -14.27 0.94 2.04
C LEU A 165 -13.02 0.07 1.93
N ARG A 166 -13.02 -0.94 1.06
CA ARG A 166 -11.86 -1.82 0.86
C ARG A 166 -10.94 -1.24 -0.21
N PHE A 167 -9.63 -1.19 0.12
CA PHE A 167 -8.60 -0.58 -0.74
C PHE A 167 -8.93 0.85 -1.15
N ALA A 168 -9.50 1.62 -0.20
CA ALA A 168 -9.80 3.03 -0.38
C ALA A 168 -8.52 3.82 -0.68
N ARG A 169 -8.56 4.68 -1.69
CA ARG A 169 -7.48 5.54 -2.14
C ARG A 169 -8.04 6.91 -2.45
N ILE A 170 -7.37 7.96 -1.97
CA ILE A 170 -7.72 9.33 -2.35
C ILE A 170 -7.32 9.50 -3.82
N ALA A 171 -8.28 9.80 -4.68
CA ALA A 171 -8.03 10.11 -6.08
C ALA A 171 -7.65 11.56 -6.27
N ARG A 172 -8.37 12.48 -5.61
CA ARG A 172 -8.13 13.92 -5.68
C ARG A 172 -8.87 14.68 -4.58
N LEU A 173 -8.42 15.89 -4.28
CA LEU A 173 -9.25 16.87 -3.57
C LEU A 173 -10.40 17.36 -4.44
N ARG A 174 -11.50 17.75 -3.81
CA ARG A 174 -12.70 18.34 -4.43
C ARG A 174 -12.93 19.74 -3.88
N PRO A 175 -12.12 20.74 -4.27
CA PRO A 175 -12.28 22.12 -3.80
C PRO A 175 -13.57 22.77 -4.29
N ASP A 176 -14.21 22.16 -5.30
CA ASP A 176 -15.51 22.53 -5.84
C ASP A 176 -16.70 22.09 -4.97
N LYS A 177 -16.47 21.34 -3.89
CA LYS A 177 -17.53 20.80 -3.02
C LYS A 177 -17.33 21.13 -1.54
N GLY A 178 -18.42 21.50 -0.87
CA GLY A 178 -18.49 21.61 0.58
C GLY A 178 -18.74 20.27 1.30
N PRO A 179 -18.42 20.14 2.60
CA PRO A 179 -18.70 18.94 3.39
C PRO A 179 -20.15 18.45 3.33
N GLU A 180 -21.09 19.37 3.20
CA GLU A 180 -22.53 19.12 3.04
C GLU A 180 -22.90 18.44 1.70
N GLU A 181 -22.03 18.52 0.69
CA GLU A 181 -22.20 17.91 -0.63
C GLU A 181 -21.48 16.55 -0.76
N CYS A 182 -20.91 16.05 0.33
CA CYS A 182 -20.32 14.72 0.38
C CYS A 182 -21.37 13.63 0.19
N ASP A 183 -20.93 12.49 -0.34
CA ASP A 183 -21.76 11.29 -0.33
C ASP A 183 -22.16 10.89 1.10
N THR A 184 -23.42 10.47 1.25
CA THR A 184 -24.00 10.17 2.56
C THR A 184 -23.82 8.70 2.93
N LEU A 185 -24.04 8.38 4.21
CA LEU A 185 -24.15 6.99 4.65
C LEU A 185 -25.26 6.22 3.92
N GLN A 186 -26.30 6.92 3.43
CA GLN A 186 -27.34 6.30 2.62
C GLN A 186 -26.80 5.91 1.23
N THR A 187 -25.98 6.76 0.60
CA THR A 187 -25.25 6.42 -0.64
C THR A 187 -24.40 5.18 -0.42
N LEU A 188 -23.61 5.13 0.66
CA LEU A 188 -22.77 3.98 0.99
C LEU A 188 -23.57 2.67 1.15
N ARG A 189 -24.74 2.74 1.80
CA ARG A 189 -25.65 1.59 1.95
C ARG A 189 -26.22 1.11 0.62
N ARG A 190 -26.56 2.03 -0.30
CA ARG A 190 -27.03 1.69 -1.65
C ARG A 190 -25.93 1.00 -2.46
N LEU A 191 -24.71 1.53 -2.42
CA LEU A 191 -23.54 0.92 -3.09
C LEU A 191 -23.27 -0.49 -2.57
N PHE A 192 -23.33 -0.68 -1.24
CA PHE A 192 -23.22 -2.01 -0.62
C PHE A 192 -24.31 -2.96 -1.13
N ALA A 193 -25.58 -2.54 -1.11
CA ALA A 193 -26.68 -3.39 -1.58
C ALA A 193 -26.55 -3.78 -3.06
N ALA A 194 -26.10 -2.85 -3.91
CA ALA A 194 -25.89 -3.10 -5.33
C ALA A 194 -24.75 -4.12 -5.60
N GLN A 195 -23.74 -4.19 -4.73
CA GLN A 195 -22.64 -5.17 -4.84
C GLN A 195 -23.15 -6.61 -4.69
N PHE A 196 -23.99 -6.89 -3.69
CA PHE A 196 -24.60 -8.22 -3.49
C PHE A 196 -25.74 -8.54 -4.46
N GLY A 197 -26.30 -7.52 -5.13
CA GLY A 197 -27.19 -7.75 -6.26
C GLY A 197 -26.46 -8.41 -7.43
N ARG A 198 -25.25 -7.92 -7.73
CA ARG A 198 -24.43 -8.42 -8.85
C ARG A 198 -23.82 -9.81 -8.61
N GLU A 199 -23.50 -10.18 -7.37
CA GLU A 199 -22.98 -11.52 -7.06
C GLU A 199 -24.01 -12.63 -7.34
N ARG A 200 -25.31 -12.37 -7.16
CA ARG A 200 -26.37 -13.34 -7.48
C ARG A 200 -26.62 -13.51 -8.98
N ASP A 201 -26.37 -12.48 -9.78
CA ASP A 201 -26.54 -12.56 -11.24
C ASP A 201 -25.34 -13.25 -11.92
N SER A 202 -24.16 -13.27 -11.29
CA SER A 202 -22.97 -13.97 -11.80
C SER A 202 -22.96 -15.49 -11.54
N GLU A 203 -23.79 -16.01 -10.63
CA GLU A 203 -23.92 -17.44 -10.35
C GLU A 203 -25.10 -18.11 -11.10
N GLY A 204 -25.93 -17.33 -11.81
CA GLY A 204 -27.13 -17.82 -12.52
C GLY A 204 -26.93 -18.25 -13.98
N GLY A 205 -25.69 -18.30 -14.47
CA GLY A 205 -25.36 -18.58 -15.88
C GLY A 205 -24.70 -19.94 -16.11
N ALA A 206 -25.22 -21.01 -15.51
CA ALA A 206 -24.88 -22.39 -15.88
C ALA A 206 -26.03 -23.33 -15.47
N GLN A 207 -27.03 -23.47 -16.34
CA GLN A 207 -27.82 -24.69 -16.50
C GLN A 207 -27.97 -24.96 -18.01
#